data_AF-A0A5N8YCA6-F1
#
_entry.id   AF-A0A5N8YCA6-F1
#
_cell.length_a   1.000
_cell.length_b   1.000
_cell.length_c   1.000
_cell.angle_alpha   90.00
_cell.angle_beta   90.00
_cell.angle_gamma   90.00
#
_symmetry.space_group_name_H-M   'P 1'
#
loop_
_entity.id
_entity.type
_entity.pdbx_description
1 polymer ?
#
loop_
_entity_poly.entity_id
_entity_poly.type
_entity_poly.pdbx_seq_one_letter_code
_entity_poly.pdbx_strand_id
1 'polypeptide(L)'
;MTLTPQIANGVNVRIYSDDNKKGAEWLARGLNLDPTYTTLDNLPQPGSSEFLKASESIKDMLRLDKPDLIVAVESGGSYVPVVSVEITATTPQSQHAKQRFPRLIAAAEAGIPAIYIIAASKRSGNSVYALGPDAYFCCDKITKINQTPVLIYEYPDDDGFLLNEIPAFPNNPRLDSPSMIEAMSTIKRLVTLKLSEATMDETMKDSRISGELQKQKAKASGFEISIDTFGTLKLIKTKDLYGYIQQNSEITTNRLNFTWNWLPDRIIERDNSLIFQPTGRMFDHAGDPYTGMIAFFDYAFCREGRTVEDRSMNLIYMPLNPNVRRITDEFSPSGYHSFYENSCPFRLQGIPSNEDQFKIAHALQYGCVYLKNKPLKIYGYFSDLIVFEDSLLVF
;
A
#
# COMPACT_ATOMS: atom_id res chain seq x y z
N MET A 1 4.07 22.93 -30.05
CA MET A 1 4.28 22.18 -28.79
C MET A 1 4.27 23.20 -27.67
N THR A 2 3.09 23.54 -27.18
CA THR A 2 2.88 24.59 -26.17
C THR A 2 3.31 24.04 -24.81
N LEU A 3 4.26 24.71 -24.17
CA LEU A 3 4.74 24.40 -22.82
C LEU A 3 3.56 24.37 -21.85
N THR A 4 3.31 23.20 -21.26
CA THR A 4 2.38 23.01 -20.14
C THR A 4 2.75 23.98 -19.01
N PRO A 5 1.80 24.60 -18.29
CA PRO A 5 2.13 25.60 -17.28
C PRO A 5 3.07 25.00 -16.24
N GLN A 6 4.12 25.75 -15.86
CA GLN A 6 4.83 25.49 -14.61
C GLN A 6 3.80 25.44 -13.47
N ILE A 7 4.03 24.58 -12.47
CA ILE A 7 3.31 24.70 -11.20
C ILE A 7 3.50 26.15 -10.76
N ALA A 8 2.40 26.88 -10.53
CA ALA A 8 2.39 28.33 -10.48
C ALA A 8 3.55 28.90 -9.64
N ASN A 9 4.27 29.87 -10.22
CA ASN A 9 5.36 30.56 -9.53
C ASN A 9 4.87 31.06 -8.16
N GLY A 10 5.58 30.70 -7.08
CA GLY A 10 5.25 31.13 -5.71
C GLY A 10 4.52 30.12 -4.84
N VAL A 11 4.21 28.91 -5.34
CA VAL A 11 3.63 27.84 -4.51
C VAL A 11 4.73 27.02 -3.86
N ASN A 12 4.74 26.96 -2.53
CA ASN A 12 5.65 26.08 -1.79
C ASN A 12 5.24 24.61 -1.96
N VAL A 13 6.09 23.85 -2.66
CA VAL A 13 5.94 22.42 -2.89
C VAL A 13 6.95 21.66 -2.04
N ARG A 14 6.51 20.55 -1.46
CA ARG A 14 7.39 19.62 -0.76
C ARG A 14 7.29 18.25 -1.38
N ILE A 15 8.45 17.64 -1.63
CA ILE A 15 8.53 16.22 -2.02
C ILE A 15 9.11 15.46 -0.84
N TYR A 16 8.31 14.56 -0.28
CA TYR A 16 8.78 13.62 0.71
C TYR A 16 9.29 12.34 0.04
N SER A 17 10.31 11.70 0.61
CA SER A 17 10.85 10.42 0.14
C SER A 17 11.25 9.50 1.30
N ASP A 18 11.21 8.18 1.08
CA ASP A 18 11.75 7.20 2.05
C ASP A 18 13.27 7.06 1.92
N ASP A 19 14.00 8.08 2.39
CA ASP A 19 15.47 8.21 2.30
C ASP A 19 16.03 8.13 0.85
N ASN A 20 15.17 8.22 -0.17
CA ASN A 20 15.54 8.22 -1.58
C ASN A 20 15.59 9.65 -2.14
N LYS A 21 16.62 10.40 -1.71
CA LYS A 21 16.85 11.77 -2.20
C LYS A 21 16.93 11.85 -3.73
N LYS A 22 17.51 10.85 -4.39
CA LYS A 22 17.63 10.80 -5.86
C LYS A 22 16.26 10.66 -6.54
N GLY A 23 15.36 9.87 -5.98
CA GLY A 23 13.97 9.80 -6.42
C GLY A 23 13.23 11.13 -6.26
N ALA A 24 13.45 11.83 -5.14
CA ALA A 24 12.85 13.15 -4.91
C ALA A 24 13.37 14.20 -5.92
N GLU A 25 14.69 14.23 -6.17
CA GLU A 25 15.32 15.09 -7.17
C GLU A 25 14.82 14.77 -8.60
N TRP A 26 14.67 13.48 -8.93
CA TRP A 26 14.11 13.01 -10.21
C TRP A 26 12.68 13.54 -10.42
N LEU A 27 11.83 13.41 -9.39
CA LEU A 27 10.45 13.87 -9.46
C LEU A 27 10.38 15.39 -9.57
N ALA A 28 11.19 16.12 -8.78
CA ALA A 28 11.28 17.57 -8.86
C ALA A 28 11.66 18.04 -10.28
N ARG A 29 12.63 17.36 -10.91
CA ARG A 29 13.05 17.64 -12.29
C ARG A 29 11.96 17.32 -13.30
N GLY A 30 11.30 16.18 -13.21
CA GLY A 30 10.20 15.80 -14.11
C GLY A 30 9.01 16.76 -14.01
N LEU A 31 8.75 17.26 -12.81
CA LEU A 31 7.73 18.27 -12.56
C LEU A 31 8.17 19.70 -12.96
N ASN A 32 9.46 19.90 -13.25
CA ASN A 32 10.04 21.21 -13.56
C ASN A 32 9.74 22.24 -12.44
N LEU A 33 9.94 21.83 -11.19
CA LEU A 33 9.70 22.68 -10.02
C LEU A 33 10.81 23.72 -9.86
N ASP A 34 10.45 24.92 -9.41
CA ASP A 34 11.41 25.95 -9.03
C ASP A 34 12.08 25.58 -7.70
N PRO A 35 13.43 25.44 -7.65
CA PRO A 35 14.15 25.14 -6.41
C PRO A 35 13.93 26.16 -5.29
N THR A 36 13.56 27.41 -5.63
CA THR A 36 13.28 28.48 -4.66
C THR A 36 12.06 28.16 -3.79
N TYR A 37 11.09 27.44 -4.35
CA TYR A 37 9.83 27.10 -3.69
C TYR A 37 9.68 25.59 -3.45
N THR A 38 10.76 24.82 -3.61
CA THR A 38 10.73 23.36 -3.49
C THR A 38 11.62 22.88 -2.36
N THR A 39 11.03 22.14 -1.43
CA THR A 39 11.76 21.43 -0.38
C THR A 39 11.73 19.92 -0.62
N LEU A 40 12.87 19.26 -0.49
CA LEU A 40 13.00 17.81 -0.58
C LEU A 40 13.29 17.27 0.82
N ASP A 41 12.34 16.54 1.39
CA ASP A 41 12.42 16.06 2.77
C ASP A 41 12.31 14.53 2.83
N ASN A 42 12.78 13.97 3.93
CA ASN A 42 12.48 12.58 4.28
C ASN A 42 11.06 12.48 4.82
N LEU A 43 10.42 11.32 4.60
CA LEU A 43 9.16 11.01 5.25
C LEU A 43 9.31 11.11 6.78
N PRO A 44 8.33 11.72 7.48
CA PRO A 44 8.38 11.81 8.93
C PRO A 44 8.35 10.42 9.55
N GLN A 45 9.24 10.17 10.51
CA GLN A 45 9.35 8.86 11.15
C GLN A 45 8.40 8.74 12.34
N PRO A 46 7.59 7.67 12.43
CA PRO A 46 6.75 7.42 13.59
C PRO A 46 7.53 7.52 14.90
N GLY A 47 6.95 8.23 15.88
CA GLY A 47 7.61 8.50 17.17
C GLY A 47 8.61 9.65 17.15
N SER A 48 8.71 10.43 16.06
CA SER A 48 9.53 11.66 15.99
C SER A 48 8.68 12.93 16.14
N SER A 49 9.35 14.07 16.39
CA SER A 49 8.69 15.37 16.49
C SER A 49 8.07 15.83 15.16
N GLU A 50 8.72 15.46 14.06
CA GLU A 50 8.32 15.77 12.68
C GLU A 50 7.04 15.03 12.31
N PHE A 51 6.89 13.78 12.78
CA PHE A 51 5.65 13.03 12.60
C PHE A 51 4.47 13.65 13.33
N LEU A 52 4.66 14.13 14.57
CA LEU A 52 3.60 14.82 15.29
C LEU A 52 3.14 16.11 14.58
N LYS A 53 4.08 16.80 13.94
CA LYS A 53 3.81 18.02 13.13
C LYS A 53 3.23 17.71 11.74
N ALA A 54 3.31 16.48 11.26
CA ALA A 54 2.76 16.11 9.96
C ALA A 54 1.22 16.25 9.96
N SER A 55 0.66 16.58 8.80
CA SER A 55 -0.79 16.60 8.62
C SER A 55 -1.39 15.19 8.81
N GLU A 56 -2.64 15.11 9.25
CA GLU A 56 -3.29 13.82 9.50
C GLU A 56 -3.32 12.96 8.22
N SER A 57 -3.57 13.59 7.07
CA SER A 57 -3.49 12.94 5.75
C SER A 57 -2.12 12.32 5.43
N ILE A 58 -1.00 12.91 5.88
CA ILE A 58 0.32 12.28 5.72
C ILE A 58 0.42 11.06 6.64
N LYS A 59 -0.04 11.18 7.89
CA LYS A 59 -0.02 10.06 8.84
C LYS A 59 -0.86 8.90 8.32
N ASP A 60 -2.05 9.16 7.80
CA ASP A 60 -2.94 8.16 7.22
C ASP A 60 -2.28 7.36 6.08
N MET A 61 -1.50 8.01 5.21
CA MET A 61 -0.74 7.32 4.18
C MET A 61 0.33 6.37 4.75
N LEU A 62 0.94 6.73 5.88
CA LEU A 62 2.03 5.98 6.53
C LEU A 62 1.55 4.81 7.41
N ARG A 63 0.23 4.61 7.52
CA ARG A 63 -0.37 3.65 8.45
C ARG A 63 -0.15 2.18 8.06
N LEU A 64 0.14 1.88 6.78
CA LEU A 64 0.38 0.51 6.30
C LEU A 64 1.84 0.26 5.99
N ASP A 65 2.40 1.06 5.08
CA ASP A 65 3.80 1.03 4.68
C ASP A 65 4.19 2.42 4.16
N LYS A 66 5.49 2.72 4.09
CA LYS A 66 5.95 4.02 3.61
C LYS A 66 5.87 4.11 2.08
N PRO A 67 5.25 5.16 1.52
CA PRO A 67 5.33 5.45 0.09
C PRO A 67 6.76 5.73 -0.38
N ASP A 68 7.04 5.50 -1.65
CA ASP A 68 8.36 5.86 -2.19
C ASP A 68 8.53 7.39 -2.25
N LEU A 69 7.48 8.10 -2.70
CA LEU A 69 7.45 9.56 -2.83
C LEU A 69 6.04 10.12 -2.52
N ILE A 70 5.99 11.33 -1.94
CA ILE A 70 4.75 12.10 -1.79
C ILE A 70 4.98 13.53 -2.29
N VAL A 71 4.13 14.02 -3.17
CA VAL A 71 4.07 15.47 -3.50
C VAL A 71 3.05 16.13 -2.58
N ALA A 72 3.46 17.18 -1.88
CA ALA A 72 2.61 17.97 -1.01
C ALA A 72 2.73 19.47 -1.35
N VAL A 73 1.67 20.22 -1.09
CA VAL A 73 1.65 21.69 -1.23
C VAL A 73 1.36 22.32 0.12
N GLU A 74 1.92 23.51 0.34
CA GLU A 74 1.57 24.30 1.51
C GLU A 74 0.13 24.83 1.42
N SER A 75 -0.66 24.61 2.47
CA SER A 75 -2.00 25.15 2.63
C SER A 75 -2.26 25.39 4.11
N GLY A 76 -2.68 26.60 4.48
CA GLY A 76 -2.99 26.94 5.87
C GLY A 76 -1.83 26.76 6.86
N GLY A 77 -0.58 26.94 6.41
CA GLY A 77 0.62 26.78 7.24
C GLY A 77 1.03 25.31 7.49
N SER A 78 0.45 24.36 6.76
CA SER A 78 0.82 22.94 6.79
C SER A 78 0.98 22.38 5.39
N TYR A 79 1.80 21.34 5.24
CA TYR A 79 1.91 20.63 3.96
C TYR A 79 0.83 19.55 3.87
N VAL A 80 0.00 19.66 2.83
CA VAL A 80 -1.09 18.74 2.54
C VAL A 80 -0.70 17.90 1.32
N PRO A 81 -0.80 16.56 1.40
CA PRO A 81 -0.43 15.68 0.31
C PRO A 81 -1.39 15.86 -0.88
N VAL A 82 -0.82 15.76 -2.07
CA VAL A 82 -1.50 15.87 -3.37
C VAL A 82 -1.56 14.53 -4.06
N VAL A 83 -0.45 13.78 -4.06
CA VAL A 83 -0.35 12.50 -4.74
C VAL A 83 0.76 11.64 -4.12
N SER A 84 0.47 10.35 -3.95
CA SER A 84 1.46 9.31 -3.65
C SER A 84 2.05 8.77 -4.94
N VAL A 85 3.37 8.58 -5.00
CA VAL A 85 4.02 8.00 -6.19
C VAL A 85 4.87 6.81 -5.77
N GLU A 86 4.53 5.63 -6.28
CA GLU A 86 5.29 4.39 -6.13
C GLU A 86 6.06 4.11 -7.43
N ILE A 87 7.34 3.73 -7.31
CA ILE A 87 8.19 3.43 -8.47
C ILE A 87 8.88 2.11 -8.24
N THR A 88 8.72 1.17 -9.18
CA THR A 88 9.42 -0.10 -9.08
C THR A 88 10.03 -0.55 -10.40
N ALA A 89 11.28 -0.99 -10.30
CA ALA A 89 11.98 -1.71 -11.36
C ALA A 89 11.84 -3.24 -11.19
N THR A 90 11.03 -3.74 -10.25
CA THR A 90 10.83 -5.19 -10.06
C THR A 90 10.21 -5.84 -11.28
N THR A 91 10.39 -7.16 -11.41
CA THR A 91 9.70 -7.94 -12.45
C THR A 91 8.18 -7.71 -12.35
N PRO A 92 7.50 -7.30 -13.44
CA PRO A 92 6.12 -6.87 -13.38
C PRO A 92 5.14 -8.05 -13.40
N GLN A 93 5.40 -9.10 -12.63
CA GLN A 93 4.59 -10.32 -12.68
C GLN A 93 4.13 -10.75 -11.28
N SER A 94 2.91 -11.28 -11.23
CA SER A 94 2.37 -12.02 -10.10
C SER A 94 2.50 -11.23 -8.80
N GLN A 95 3.22 -11.77 -7.82
CA GLN A 95 3.38 -11.25 -6.47
C GLN A 95 4.26 -10.00 -6.39
N HIS A 96 5.21 -9.83 -7.29
CA HIS A 96 6.14 -8.69 -7.25
C HIS A 96 5.43 -7.38 -7.59
N ALA A 97 4.56 -7.40 -8.62
CA ALA A 97 3.76 -6.25 -8.99
C ALA A 97 2.79 -5.80 -7.88
N LYS A 98 2.44 -6.70 -6.95
CA LYS A 98 1.45 -6.46 -5.89
C LYS A 98 2.06 -5.93 -4.59
N GLN A 99 3.38 -5.94 -4.44
CA GLN A 99 4.07 -5.50 -3.21
C GLN A 99 3.74 -4.06 -2.79
N ARG A 100 3.39 -3.19 -3.74
CA ARG A 100 3.11 -1.76 -3.50
C ARG A 100 1.64 -1.45 -3.22
N PHE A 101 0.74 -2.41 -3.42
CA PHE A 101 -0.71 -2.19 -3.25
C PHE A 101 -1.12 -1.66 -1.88
N PRO A 102 -0.54 -2.09 -0.75
CA PRO A 102 -0.86 -1.52 0.57
C PRO A 102 -0.70 0.01 0.61
N ARG A 103 0.30 0.56 -0.08
CA ARG A 103 0.59 2.00 -0.12
C ARG A 103 -0.41 2.73 -1.02
N LEU A 104 -0.73 2.14 -2.17
CA LEU A 104 -1.76 2.67 -3.08
C LEU A 104 -3.13 2.73 -2.39
N ILE A 105 -3.49 1.68 -1.65
CA ILE A 105 -4.74 1.60 -0.89
C ILE A 105 -4.75 2.61 0.26
N ALA A 106 -3.66 2.72 1.04
CA ALA A 106 -3.58 3.71 2.11
C ALA A 106 -3.79 5.14 1.61
N ALA A 107 -3.19 5.48 0.46
CA ALA A 107 -3.39 6.77 -0.19
C ALA A 107 -4.84 6.97 -0.63
N ALA A 108 -5.41 5.99 -1.35
CA ALA A 108 -6.78 6.08 -1.85
C ALA A 108 -7.83 6.19 -0.73
N GLU A 109 -7.69 5.42 0.34
CA GLU A 109 -8.59 5.47 1.49
C GLU A 109 -8.51 6.82 2.21
N ALA A 110 -7.32 7.43 2.26
CA ALA A 110 -7.08 8.78 2.77
C ALA A 110 -7.58 9.89 1.82
N GLY A 111 -8.16 9.55 0.66
CA GLY A 111 -8.63 10.52 -0.33
C GLY A 111 -7.48 11.22 -1.07
N ILE A 112 -6.36 10.53 -1.24
CA ILE A 112 -5.17 11.05 -1.90
C ILE A 112 -4.90 10.20 -3.16
N PRO A 113 -4.86 10.82 -4.35
CA PRO A 113 -4.50 10.13 -5.58
C PRO A 113 -3.19 9.35 -5.46
N ALA A 114 -3.11 8.22 -6.15
CA ALA A 114 -1.90 7.40 -6.18
C ALA A 114 -1.47 7.11 -7.62
N ILE A 115 -0.17 7.16 -7.86
CA ILE A 115 0.46 6.79 -9.13
C ILE A 115 1.41 5.63 -8.88
N TYR A 116 1.29 4.59 -9.70
CA TYR A 116 2.16 3.43 -9.69
C TYR A 116 2.96 3.33 -10.99
N ILE A 117 4.26 3.53 -10.91
CA ILE A 117 5.18 3.42 -12.05
C ILE A 117 5.85 2.04 -12.00
N ILE A 118 5.48 1.18 -12.95
CA ILE A 118 5.93 -0.21 -13.04
C ILE A 118 6.14 -0.60 -14.49
N ALA A 119 7.12 -1.46 -14.76
CA ALA A 119 7.41 -1.95 -16.12
C ALA A 119 6.19 -2.62 -16.77
N ALA A 120 5.92 -2.27 -18.03
CA ALA A 120 4.94 -3.02 -18.84
C ALA A 120 5.48 -4.41 -19.17
N SER A 121 6.76 -4.45 -19.53
CA SER A 121 7.51 -5.67 -19.77
C SER A 121 8.91 -5.54 -19.17
N LYS A 122 9.47 -6.65 -18.68
CA LYS A 122 10.85 -6.69 -18.19
C LYS A 122 11.49 -8.02 -18.52
N ARG A 123 12.69 -7.97 -19.10
CA ARG A 123 13.54 -9.13 -19.30
C ARG A 123 14.28 -9.48 -18.00
N SER A 124 14.21 -10.74 -17.60
CA SER A 124 14.96 -11.27 -16.46
C SER A 124 15.48 -12.66 -16.82
N GLY A 125 16.80 -12.77 -16.97
CA GLY A 125 17.43 -13.93 -17.60
C GLY A 125 16.99 -14.07 -19.06
N ASN A 126 16.54 -15.26 -19.45
CA ASN A 126 16.10 -15.57 -20.82
C ASN A 126 14.59 -15.36 -21.04
N SER A 127 13.87 -14.83 -20.07
CA SER A 127 12.42 -14.67 -20.13
C SER A 127 12.02 -13.20 -20.09
N VAL A 128 10.96 -12.87 -20.82
CA VAL A 128 10.28 -11.57 -20.77
C VAL A 128 9.00 -11.73 -19.98
N TYR A 129 8.84 -10.90 -18.97
CA TYR A 129 7.70 -10.89 -18.06
C TYR A 129 6.88 -9.64 -18.30
N ALA A 130 5.56 -9.77 -18.42
CA ALA A 130 4.65 -8.66 -18.68
C ALA A 130 3.70 -8.40 -17.50
N LEU A 131 3.29 -7.15 -17.34
CA LEU A 131 2.28 -6.75 -16.37
C LEU A 131 0.92 -7.35 -16.74
N GLY A 132 0.34 -8.06 -15.78
CA GLY A 132 -0.97 -8.68 -15.95
C GLY A 132 -2.11 -7.66 -15.95
N PRO A 133 -3.23 -7.96 -16.63
CA PRO A 133 -4.45 -7.14 -16.59
C PRO A 133 -5.07 -7.04 -15.18
N ASP A 134 -4.72 -7.97 -14.27
CA ASP A 134 -5.17 -8.03 -12.89
C ASP A 134 -4.73 -6.80 -12.06
N ALA A 135 -3.53 -6.26 -12.32
CA ALA A 135 -3.07 -5.04 -11.67
C ALA A 135 -3.92 -3.82 -12.05
N TYR A 136 -4.23 -3.69 -13.35
CA TYR A 136 -5.08 -2.61 -13.87
C TYR A 136 -6.52 -2.74 -13.38
N PHE A 137 -7.07 -3.95 -13.38
CA PHE A 137 -8.39 -4.26 -12.83
C PHE A 137 -8.49 -3.83 -11.36
N CYS A 138 -7.50 -4.21 -10.55
CA CYS A 138 -7.53 -3.93 -9.12
C CYS A 138 -7.35 -2.42 -8.84
N CYS A 139 -6.50 -1.70 -9.59
CA CYS A 139 -6.41 -0.23 -9.45
C CYS A 139 -7.71 0.49 -9.85
N ASP A 140 -8.42 0.02 -10.88
CA ASP A 140 -9.75 0.51 -11.24
C ASP A 140 -10.77 0.23 -10.12
N LYS A 141 -10.72 -0.94 -9.47
CA LYS A 141 -11.58 -1.27 -8.33
C LYS A 141 -11.27 -0.41 -7.09
N ILE A 142 -9.98 -0.21 -6.75
CA ILE A 142 -9.56 0.71 -5.68
C ILE A 142 -10.07 2.12 -5.96
N THR A 143 -9.93 2.59 -7.20
CA THR A 143 -10.40 3.91 -7.62
C THR A 143 -11.89 4.08 -7.41
N LYS A 144 -12.71 3.11 -7.87
CA LYS A 144 -14.17 3.17 -7.76
C LYS A 144 -14.65 3.10 -6.32
N ILE A 145 -14.06 2.23 -5.50
CA ILE A 145 -14.48 2.07 -4.12
C ILE A 145 -14.16 3.31 -3.29
N ASN A 146 -12.97 3.88 -3.48
CA ASN A 146 -12.50 5.05 -2.72
C ASN A 146 -12.87 6.40 -3.34
N GLN A 147 -13.45 6.39 -4.54
CA GLN A 147 -13.72 7.58 -5.35
C GLN A 147 -12.46 8.46 -5.49
N THR A 148 -11.28 7.85 -5.62
CA THR A 148 -9.98 8.53 -5.61
C THR A 148 -9.07 7.93 -6.69
N PRO A 149 -8.45 8.73 -7.59
CA PRO A 149 -7.67 8.19 -8.71
C PRO A 149 -6.48 7.32 -8.28
N VAL A 150 -6.42 6.09 -8.78
CA VAL A 150 -5.23 5.22 -8.69
C VAL A 150 -4.80 4.81 -10.10
N LEU A 151 -3.67 5.35 -10.56
CA LEU A 151 -3.23 5.27 -11.95
C LEU A 151 -1.91 4.51 -12.08
N ILE A 152 -1.79 3.69 -13.11
CA ILE A 152 -0.57 2.97 -13.49
C ILE A 152 0.03 3.67 -14.71
N TYR A 153 1.33 3.99 -14.61
CA TYR A 153 2.15 4.41 -15.74
C TYR A 153 3.25 3.39 -15.99
N GLU A 154 3.49 3.09 -17.25
CA GLU A 154 4.46 2.06 -17.62
C GLU A 154 5.89 2.62 -17.52
N TYR A 155 6.74 1.94 -16.76
CA TYR A 155 8.17 2.22 -16.75
C TYR A 155 8.71 1.96 -18.18
N PRO A 156 9.37 2.94 -18.82
CA PRO A 156 9.83 2.80 -20.20
C PRO A 156 10.86 1.68 -20.33
N ASP A 157 10.71 0.89 -21.39
CA ASP A 157 11.63 -0.19 -21.74
C ASP A 157 11.96 -0.20 -23.24
N ASP A 158 13.07 -0.83 -23.58
CA ASP A 158 13.44 -1.21 -24.95
C ASP A 158 13.66 -2.73 -24.95
N ASP A 159 12.74 -3.49 -25.57
CA ASP A 159 12.75 -4.96 -25.60
C ASP A 159 12.87 -5.62 -24.19
N GLY A 160 12.16 -5.04 -23.21
CA GLY A 160 12.17 -5.46 -21.81
C GLY A 160 13.38 -4.99 -21.00
N PHE A 161 14.30 -4.21 -21.58
CA PHE A 161 15.37 -3.53 -20.84
C PHE A 161 14.92 -2.15 -20.37
N LEU A 162 14.89 -1.94 -19.05
CA LEU A 162 14.39 -0.69 -18.48
C LEU A 162 15.27 0.50 -18.86
N LEU A 163 14.63 1.56 -19.34
CA LEU A 163 15.27 2.82 -19.71
C LEU A 163 15.32 3.74 -18.48
N ASN A 164 16.49 3.79 -17.85
CA ASN A 164 16.75 4.61 -16.67
C ASN A 164 17.27 6.02 -17.06
N GLU A 165 17.05 7.01 -16.20
CA GLU A 165 17.57 8.38 -16.31
C GLU A 165 19.05 8.46 -15.86
N ILE A 166 19.92 7.77 -16.58
CA ILE A 166 21.36 7.68 -16.28
C ILE A 166 22.12 8.86 -16.94
N PRO A 167 23.14 9.43 -16.27
CA PRO A 167 23.67 9.08 -14.95
C PRO A 167 23.01 9.81 -13.78
N ALA A 168 22.09 10.75 -14.06
CA ALA A 168 21.60 11.70 -13.05
C ALA A 168 20.80 11.04 -11.91
N PHE A 169 19.92 10.08 -12.26
CA PHE A 169 19.00 9.42 -11.34
C PHE A 169 18.95 7.90 -11.62
N PRO A 170 19.96 7.14 -11.16
CA PRO A 170 19.98 5.70 -11.36
C PRO A 170 18.75 5.05 -10.70
N ASN A 171 18.17 4.06 -11.38
CA ASN A 171 16.94 3.34 -10.99
C ASN A 171 15.62 4.12 -11.14
N ASN A 172 15.65 5.37 -11.61
CA ASN A 172 14.45 6.11 -11.99
C ASN A 172 14.24 6.12 -13.52
N PRO A 173 12.99 6.13 -14.00
CA PRO A 173 12.68 6.02 -15.42
C PRO A 173 13.06 7.28 -16.21
N ARG A 174 13.39 7.10 -17.49
CA ARG A 174 13.74 8.20 -18.41
C ARG A 174 12.59 9.21 -18.53
N LEU A 175 12.86 10.47 -18.19
CA LEU A 175 11.83 11.51 -18.03
C LEU A 175 11.20 11.97 -19.34
N ASP A 176 11.94 11.89 -20.44
CA ASP A 176 11.50 12.26 -21.79
C ASP A 176 10.76 11.12 -22.52
N SER A 177 10.56 9.97 -21.87
CA SER A 177 9.74 8.90 -22.43
C SER A 177 8.25 9.30 -22.45
N PRO A 178 7.46 8.85 -23.45
CA PRO A 178 6.05 9.22 -23.56
C PRO A 178 5.24 8.92 -22.29
N SER A 179 5.45 7.75 -21.68
CA SER A 179 4.77 7.35 -20.44
C SER A 179 5.10 8.28 -19.26
N MET A 180 6.37 8.69 -19.11
CA MET A 180 6.77 9.59 -18.02
C MET A 180 6.31 11.03 -18.26
N ILE A 181 6.27 11.49 -19.51
CA ILE A 181 5.68 12.80 -19.84
C ILE A 181 4.21 12.82 -19.41
N GLU A 182 3.44 11.77 -19.70
CA GLU A 182 2.04 11.68 -19.28
C GLU A 182 1.89 11.61 -17.76
N ALA A 183 2.70 10.80 -17.07
CA ALA A 183 2.71 10.71 -15.61
C ALA A 183 2.97 12.07 -14.95
N MET A 184 4.02 12.78 -15.39
CA MET A 184 4.38 14.09 -14.84
C MET A 184 3.30 15.13 -15.12
N SER A 185 2.70 15.11 -16.32
CA SER A 185 1.61 16.01 -16.68
C SER A 185 0.35 15.74 -15.84
N THR A 186 0.06 14.47 -15.51
CA THR A 186 -1.01 14.09 -14.59
C THR A 186 -0.73 14.58 -13.16
N ILE A 187 0.48 14.42 -12.64
CA ILE A 187 0.85 14.96 -11.32
C ILE A 187 0.69 16.48 -11.27
N LYS A 188 1.17 17.20 -12.30
CA LYS A 188 0.98 18.66 -12.40
C LYS A 188 -0.49 19.06 -12.39
N ARG A 189 -1.35 18.27 -13.06
CA ARG A 189 -2.79 18.52 -13.06
C ARG A 189 -3.40 18.30 -11.68
N LEU A 190 -3.03 17.23 -10.98
CA LEU A 190 -3.47 16.98 -9.60
C LEU A 190 -3.05 18.11 -8.65
N VAL A 191 -1.82 18.61 -8.77
CA VAL A 191 -1.35 19.78 -8.01
C VAL A 191 -2.20 21.01 -8.33
N THR A 192 -2.46 21.28 -9.61
CA THR A 192 -3.31 22.41 -10.03
C THR A 192 -4.71 22.31 -9.43
N LEU A 193 -5.33 21.14 -9.48
CA LEU A 193 -6.67 20.88 -8.93
C LEU A 193 -6.69 21.07 -7.40
N LYS A 194 -5.64 20.60 -6.71
CA LYS A 194 -5.52 20.80 -5.26
C LYS A 194 -5.39 22.28 -4.88
N LEU A 195 -4.60 23.04 -5.63
CA LEU A 195 -4.41 24.48 -5.42
C LEU A 195 -5.66 25.29 -5.74
N SER A 196 -6.50 24.82 -6.66
CA SER A 196 -7.82 25.41 -6.92
C SER A 196 -8.91 24.90 -5.97
N GLU A 197 -8.53 24.18 -4.91
CA GLU A 197 -9.43 23.59 -3.91
C GLU A 197 -10.52 22.69 -4.52
N ALA A 198 -10.21 22.05 -5.67
CA ALA A 198 -11.14 21.14 -6.30
C ALA A 198 -11.43 19.95 -5.37
N THR A 199 -12.70 19.59 -5.29
CA THR A 199 -13.15 18.38 -4.60
C THR A 199 -12.66 17.12 -5.31
N MET A 200 -12.69 15.98 -4.63
CA MET A 200 -12.32 14.72 -5.27
C MET A 200 -13.27 14.35 -6.41
N ASP A 201 -14.57 14.65 -6.28
CA ASP A 201 -15.56 14.46 -7.34
C ASP A 201 -15.24 15.27 -8.60
N GLU A 202 -14.80 16.52 -8.43
CA GLU A 202 -14.33 17.36 -9.54
C GLU A 202 -13.03 16.82 -10.13
N THR A 203 -12.11 16.35 -9.28
CA THR A 203 -10.85 15.72 -9.72
C THR A 203 -11.11 14.47 -10.57
N MET A 204 -12.07 13.63 -10.17
CA MET A 204 -12.48 12.43 -10.91
C MET A 204 -13.15 12.75 -12.26
N LYS A 205 -13.79 13.92 -12.37
CA LYS A 205 -14.44 14.43 -13.60
C LYS A 205 -13.53 15.28 -14.47
N ASP A 206 -12.34 15.63 -13.98
CA ASP A 206 -11.35 16.36 -14.77
C ASP A 206 -11.02 15.59 -16.04
N SER A 207 -11.08 16.26 -17.20
CA SER A 207 -10.98 15.59 -18.51
C SER A 207 -9.67 14.81 -18.67
N ARG A 208 -8.57 15.28 -18.07
CA ARG A 208 -7.29 14.58 -18.13
C ARG A 208 -7.32 13.35 -17.22
N ILE A 209 -7.69 13.53 -15.95
CA ILE A 209 -7.74 12.43 -14.97
C ILE A 209 -8.71 11.34 -15.45
N SER A 210 -9.92 11.72 -15.87
CA SER A 210 -10.91 10.79 -16.40
C SER A 210 -10.42 10.08 -17.67
N GLY A 211 -9.67 10.78 -18.53
CA GLY A 211 -9.08 10.20 -19.74
C GLY A 211 -8.03 9.13 -19.42
N GLU A 212 -7.16 9.38 -18.44
CA GLU A 212 -6.15 8.41 -17.99
C GLU A 212 -6.79 7.19 -17.33
N LEU A 213 -7.82 7.40 -16.50
CA LEU A 213 -8.61 6.32 -15.91
C LEU A 213 -9.27 5.44 -16.98
N GLN A 214 -9.81 6.04 -18.04
CA GLN A 214 -10.39 5.30 -19.17
C GLN A 214 -9.35 4.48 -19.94
N LYS A 215 -8.17 5.06 -20.23
CA LYS A 215 -7.05 4.34 -20.87
C LYS A 215 -6.62 3.14 -20.04
N GLN A 216 -6.46 3.32 -18.73
CA GLN A 216 -6.13 2.25 -17.80
C GLN A 216 -7.21 1.16 -17.79
N LYS A 217 -8.49 1.54 -17.67
CA LYS A 217 -9.60 0.59 -17.66
C LYS A 217 -9.65 -0.25 -18.93
N ALA A 218 -9.29 0.32 -20.08
CA ALA A 218 -9.21 -0.41 -21.34
C ALA A 218 -8.16 -1.56 -21.30
N LYS A 219 -7.08 -1.43 -20.52
CA LYS A 219 -6.07 -2.50 -20.34
C LYS A 219 -6.58 -3.70 -19.54
N ALA A 220 -7.65 -3.52 -18.77
CA ALA A 220 -8.35 -4.60 -18.07
C ALA A 220 -9.67 -4.99 -18.77
N SER A 221 -9.92 -4.50 -19.99
CA SER A 221 -11.18 -4.75 -20.69
C SER A 221 -11.37 -6.23 -21.00
N GLY A 222 -12.51 -6.78 -20.60
CA GLY A 222 -12.82 -8.21 -20.77
C GLY A 222 -12.03 -9.14 -19.85
N PHE A 223 -11.21 -8.60 -18.94
CA PHE A 223 -10.55 -9.41 -17.93
C PHE A 223 -11.49 -9.70 -16.77
N GLU A 224 -11.71 -10.98 -16.53
CA GLU A 224 -12.40 -11.47 -15.33
C GLU A 224 -11.38 -12.10 -14.40
N ILE A 225 -11.26 -11.54 -13.20
CA ILE A 225 -10.41 -12.11 -12.17
C ILE A 225 -11.14 -13.28 -11.50
N SER A 226 -10.46 -14.43 -11.41
CA SER A 226 -10.99 -15.60 -10.74
C SER A 226 -10.08 -16.04 -9.59
N ILE A 227 -10.68 -16.42 -8.47
CA ILE A 227 -9.97 -16.94 -7.29
C ILE A 227 -9.13 -18.17 -7.66
N ASP A 228 -9.65 -19.03 -8.55
CA ASP A 228 -9.00 -20.29 -8.96
C ASP A 228 -7.67 -20.07 -9.70
N THR A 229 -7.43 -18.85 -10.20
CA THR A 229 -6.14 -18.52 -10.83
C THR A 229 -5.01 -18.33 -9.82
N PHE A 230 -5.32 -18.28 -8.52
CA PHE A 230 -4.35 -18.12 -7.44
C PHE A 230 -4.28 -19.40 -6.59
N GLY A 231 -3.22 -20.20 -6.80
CA GLY A 231 -3.01 -21.45 -6.04
C GLY A 231 -2.77 -21.29 -4.53
N THR A 232 -2.74 -20.05 -4.02
CA THR A 232 -2.66 -19.74 -2.58
C THR A 232 -4.02 -19.34 -2.00
N LEU A 233 -5.09 -19.36 -2.79
CA LEU A 233 -6.43 -19.01 -2.33
C LEU A 233 -7.33 -20.23 -2.26
N LYS A 234 -8.22 -20.21 -1.28
CA LYS A 234 -9.29 -21.20 -1.13
C LYS A 234 -10.58 -20.51 -0.71
N LEU A 235 -11.61 -20.62 -1.55
CA LEU A 235 -12.95 -20.13 -1.23
C LEU A 235 -13.75 -21.23 -0.53
N ILE A 236 -14.36 -20.91 0.61
CA ILE A 236 -15.30 -21.79 1.31
C ILE A 236 -16.56 -21.03 1.71
N LYS A 237 -17.62 -21.76 2.08
CA LYS A 237 -18.76 -21.15 2.77
C LYS A 237 -18.39 -20.85 4.22
N THR A 238 -18.81 -19.70 4.72
CA THR A 238 -18.51 -19.29 6.11
C THR A 238 -19.09 -20.25 7.13
N LYS A 239 -20.25 -20.86 6.85
CA LYS A 239 -20.81 -21.92 7.71
C LYS A 239 -19.88 -23.13 7.90
N ASP A 240 -18.98 -23.37 6.95
CA ASP A 240 -18.02 -24.48 6.99
C ASP A 240 -16.69 -24.06 7.64
N LEU A 241 -16.50 -22.75 7.91
CA LEU A 241 -15.25 -22.19 8.40
C LEU A 241 -14.85 -22.74 9.78
N TYR A 242 -15.79 -22.91 10.71
CA TYR A 242 -15.50 -23.51 12.03
C TYR A 242 -14.86 -24.90 11.85
N GLY A 243 -15.52 -25.77 11.09
CA GLY A 243 -15.03 -27.12 10.82
C GLY A 243 -13.72 -27.11 10.06
N TYR A 244 -13.56 -26.17 9.13
CA TYR A 244 -12.31 -25.98 8.39
C TYR A 244 -11.15 -25.63 9.32
N ILE A 245 -11.32 -24.65 10.22
CA ILE A 245 -10.30 -24.27 11.21
C ILE A 245 -9.99 -25.46 12.13
N GLN A 246 -11.02 -26.16 12.61
CA GLN A 246 -10.85 -27.33 13.49
C GLN A 246 -10.05 -28.46 12.83
N GLN A 247 -10.21 -28.66 11.52
CA GLN A 247 -9.49 -29.71 10.78
C GLN A 247 -8.06 -29.31 10.37
N ASN A 248 -7.79 -28.01 10.26
CA ASN A 248 -6.52 -27.48 9.74
C ASN A 248 -5.71 -26.75 10.82
N SER A 249 -6.06 -26.92 12.09
CA SER A 249 -5.32 -26.40 13.24
C SER A 249 -5.32 -27.41 14.39
N GLU A 250 -4.43 -27.19 15.35
CA GLU A 250 -4.33 -27.91 16.62
C GLU A 250 -5.07 -27.17 17.76
N ILE A 251 -5.93 -26.20 17.43
CA ILE A 251 -6.71 -25.45 18.42
C ILE A 251 -7.73 -26.40 19.05
N THR A 252 -7.63 -26.57 20.38
CA THR A 252 -8.60 -27.39 21.12
C THR A 252 -10.03 -26.93 20.89
N THR A 253 -10.98 -27.86 20.80
CA THR A 253 -12.41 -27.57 20.61
C THR A 253 -12.94 -26.56 21.62
N ASN A 254 -12.53 -26.63 22.88
CA ASN A 254 -12.97 -25.69 23.91
C ASN A 254 -12.47 -24.25 23.63
N ARG A 255 -11.21 -24.08 23.22
CA ARG A 255 -10.66 -22.76 22.89
C ARG A 255 -11.29 -22.21 21.61
N LEU A 256 -11.49 -23.05 20.60
CA LEU A 256 -12.15 -22.65 19.37
C LEU A 256 -13.60 -22.22 19.63
N ASN A 257 -14.38 -23.03 20.36
CA ASN A 257 -15.74 -22.68 20.78
C ASN A 257 -15.80 -21.36 21.54
N PHE A 258 -14.87 -21.16 22.47
CA PHE A 258 -14.79 -19.90 23.21
C PHE A 258 -14.61 -18.74 22.24
N THR A 259 -13.55 -18.70 21.43
CA THR A 259 -13.33 -17.59 20.49
C THR A 259 -14.47 -17.44 19.49
N TRP A 260 -15.02 -18.54 18.98
CA TRP A 260 -16.08 -18.55 17.97
C TRP A 260 -17.36 -17.86 18.45
N ASN A 261 -17.75 -18.09 19.71
CA ASN A 261 -18.94 -17.49 20.31
C ASN A 261 -18.85 -15.96 20.50
N TRP A 262 -17.64 -15.40 20.37
CA TRP A 262 -17.38 -13.96 20.47
C TRP A 262 -16.96 -13.34 19.13
N LEU A 263 -17.10 -14.07 18.01
CA LEU A 263 -16.85 -13.47 16.71
C LEU A 263 -17.88 -12.36 16.42
N PRO A 264 -17.44 -11.22 15.86
CA PRO A 264 -18.34 -10.19 15.39
C PRO A 264 -19.33 -10.72 14.34
N ASP A 265 -20.57 -10.22 14.38
CA ASP A 265 -21.64 -10.63 13.46
C ASP A 265 -21.23 -10.49 11.99
N ARG A 266 -20.50 -9.43 11.63
CA ARG A 266 -19.97 -9.21 10.27
C ARG A 266 -19.18 -10.40 9.71
N ILE A 267 -18.51 -11.18 10.57
CA ILE A 267 -17.71 -12.34 10.14
C ILE A 267 -18.64 -13.53 9.90
N ILE A 268 -19.60 -13.76 10.80
CA ILE A 268 -20.49 -14.92 10.78
C ILE A 268 -21.58 -14.78 9.70
N GLU A 269 -22.08 -13.57 9.47
CA GLU A 269 -23.20 -13.28 8.58
C GLU A 269 -22.82 -13.32 7.09
N ARG A 270 -21.54 -13.13 6.74
CA ARG A 270 -21.08 -13.20 5.35
C ARG A 270 -21.13 -14.63 4.84
N ASP A 271 -21.65 -14.85 3.63
CA ASP A 271 -21.84 -16.20 3.06
C ASP A 271 -20.55 -16.98 2.79
N ASN A 272 -19.47 -16.28 2.46
CA ASN A 272 -18.24 -16.88 2.00
C ASN A 272 -17.02 -16.35 2.76
N SER A 273 -16.00 -17.21 2.83
CA SER A 273 -14.70 -16.89 3.41
C SER A 273 -13.60 -17.25 2.42
N LEU A 274 -12.78 -16.27 2.05
CA LEU A 274 -11.61 -16.42 1.22
C LEU A 274 -10.39 -16.64 2.11
N ILE A 275 -9.79 -17.82 2.02
CA ILE A 275 -8.63 -18.22 2.81
C ILE A 275 -7.38 -18.04 1.97
N PHE A 276 -6.50 -17.16 2.41
CA PHE A 276 -5.17 -16.96 1.83
C PHE A 276 -4.13 -17.79 2.57
N GLN A 277 -3.50 -18.70 1.82
CA GLN A 277 -2.66 -19.79 2.29
C GLN A 277 -1.25 -19.72 1.68
N PRO A 278 -0.43 -18.71 2.03
CA PRO A 278 0.93 -18.61 1.53
C PRO A 278 1.85 -19.65 2.17
N THR A 279 2.93 -19.96 1.45
CA THR A 279 3.99 -20.90 1.88
C THR A 279 5.29 -20.19 2.32
N GLY A 280 5.37 -18.85 2.23
CA GLY A 280 6.48 -18.10 2.85
C GLY A 280 6.23 -17.79 4.32
N ARG A 281 7.28 -17.29 5.00
CA ARG A 281 7.16 -16.80 6.39
C ARG A 281 6.51 -15.41 6.41
N MET A 282 5.72 -15.12 7.45
CA MET A 282 4.99 -13.86 7.58
C MET A 282 5.91 -12.63 7.67
N PHE A 283 7.10 -12.77 8.28
CA PHE A 283 8.03 -11.66 8.54
C PHE A 283 9.31 -11.67 7.68
N ASP A 284 9.62 -12.77 6.98
CA ASP A 284 10.78 -12.82 6.11
C ASP A 284 10.68 -11.73 5.03
N HIS A 285 11.79 -11.03 4.78
CA HIS A 285 11.84 -9.91 3.84
C HIS A 285 10.73 -8.87 4.06
N ALA A 286 10.44 -8.54 5.33
CA ALA A 286 9.35 -7.63 5.73
C ALA A 286 7.96 -8.10 5.27
N GLY A 287 7.78 -9.42 5.14
CA GLY A 287 6.54 -10.07 4.70
C GLY A 287 6.26 -9.93 3.21
N ASP A 288 7.20 -9.40 2.43
CA ASP A 288 7.07 -9.35 0.98
C ASP A 288 7.31 -10.75 0.38
N PRO A 289 6.54 -11.13 -0.65
CA PRO A 289 5.54 -10.31 -1.36
C PRO A 289 4.11 -10.44 -0.81
N TYR A 290 3.88 -11.29 0.19
CA TYR A 290 2.55 -11.72 0.60
C TYR A 290 1.74 -10.64 1.33
N THR A 291 2.40 -9.67 1.96
CA THR A 291 1.74 -8.45 2.48
C THR A 291 1.11 -7.62 1.35
N GLY A 292 1.76 -7.55 0.18
CA GLY A 292 1.15 -6.96 -1.00
C GLY A 292 -0.02 -7.76 -1.55
N MET A 293 0.11 -9.09 -1.56
CA MET A 293 -0.94 -10.00 -2.05
C MET A 293 -2.23 -9.90 -1.26
N ILE A 294 -2.17 -9.87 0.08
CA ILE A 294 -3.39 -9.82 0.90
C ILE A 294 -4.17 -8.52 0.67
N ALA A 295 -3.47 -7.39 0.54
CA ALA A 295 -4.08 -6.10 0.20
C ALA A 295 -4.72 -6.12 -1.20
N PHE A 296 -4.05 -6.76 -2.16
CA PHE A 296 -4.60 -6.97 -3.50
C PHE A 296 -5.86 -7.85 -3.47
N PHE A 297 -5.84 -8.97 -2.74
CA PHE A 297 -6.97 -9.91 -2.66
C PHE A 297 -8.19 -9.31 -1.99
N ASP A 298 -7.96 -8.50 -0.96
CA ASP A 298 -9.00 -7.73 -0.31
C ASP A 298 -9.80 -6.91 -1.32
N TYR A 299 -9.14 -6.04 -2.11
CA TYR A 299 -9.85 -5.25 -3.11
C TYR A 299 -10.34 -6.10 -4.28
N ALA A 300 -9.56 -7.06 -4.77
CA ALA A 300 -9.94 -7.89 -5.90
C ALA A 300 -11.25 -8.66 -5.64
N PHE A 301 -11.40 -9.24 -4.45
CA PHE A 301 -12.45 -10.24 -4.18
C PHE A 301 -13.38 -9.90 -3.03
N CYS A 302 -12.92 -9.20 -1.99
CA CYS A 302 -13.67 -9.08 -0.73
C CYS A 302 -14.36 -7.72 -0.54
N ARG A 303 -13.66 -6.62 -0.87
CA ARG A 303 -14.05 -5.23 -0.60
C ARG A 303 -15.16 -4.75 -1.55
N GLU A 304 -16.16 -4.10 -0.98
CA GLU A 304 -17.25 -3.42 -1.70
C GLU A 304 -17.43 -1.95 -1.30
N GLY A 305 -17.05 -1.58 -0.08
CA GLY A 305 -17.05 -0.19 0.41
C GLY A 305 -15.67 0.29 0.83
N ARG A 306 -15.57 1.47 1.44
CA ARG A 306 -14.29 2.15 1.70
C ARG A 306 -13.45 1.52 2.81
N THR A 307 -14.07 0.79 3.73
CA THR A 307 -13.40 0.32 4.96
C THR A 307 -13.27 -1.19 5.00
N VAL A 308 -12.43 -1.67 5.93
CA VAL A 308 -12.22 -3.11 6.20
C VAL A 308 -13.50 -3.88 6.53
N GLU A 309 -14.47 -3.17 7.07
CA GLU A 309 -15.78 -3.68 7.46
C GLU A 309 -16.71 -3.93 6.26
N ASP A 310 -16.54 -3.15 5.18
CA ASP A 310 -17.38 -3.17 3.99
C ASP A 310 -16.96 -4.29 3.00
N ARG A 311 -17.00 -5.54 3.46
CA ARG A 311 -16.73 -6.74 2.65
C ARG A 311 -17.97 -7.58 2.46
N SER A 312 -18.11 -8.18 1.27
CA SER A 312 -19.10 -9.24 1.02
C SER A 312 -18.61 -10.65 1.37
N MET A 313 -17.31 -10.83 1.61
CA MET A 313 -16.75 -12.09 2.10
C MET A 313 -15.58 -11.86 3.04
N ASN A 314 -15.36 -12.80 3.96
CA ASN A 314 -14.24 -12.72 4.89
C ASN A 314 -12.91 -12.91 4.16
N LEU A 315 -11.88 -12.21 4.62
CA LEU A 315 -10.50 -12.45 4.21
C LEU A 315 -9.70 -13.04 5.38
N ILE A 316 -9.28 -14.29 5.23
CA ILE A 316 -8.64 -15.06 6.29
C ILE A 316 -7.20 -15.36 5.89
N TYR A 317 -6.25 -15.05 6.75
CA TYR A 317 -4.86 -15.47 6.56
C TYR A 317 -4.60 -16.76 7.34
N MET A 318 -4.11 -17.79 6.66
CA MET A 318 -3.76 -19.07 7.27
C MET A 318 -2.49 -19.63 6.60
N PRO A 319 -1.29 -19.37 7.15
CA PRO A 319 -0.05 -19.77 6.50
C PRO A 319 0.09 -21.29 6.50
N LEU A 320 0.57 -21.86 5.38
CA LEU A 320 0.83 -23.29 5.25
C LEU A 320 2.29 -23.67 5.52
N ASN A 321 3.17 -22.70 5.74
CA ASN A 321 4.58 -22.96 5.97
C ASN A 321 4.82 -23.51 7.39
N PRO A 322 5.32 -24.75 7.55
CA PRO A 322 5.53 -25.41 8.84
C PRO A 322 6.35 -24.60 9.86
N ASN A 323 7.17 -23.64 9.43
CA ASN A 323 8.00 -22.82 10.32
C ASN A 323 7.29 -21.58 10.88
N VAL A 324 6.06 -21.30 10.45
CA VAL A 324 5.25 -20.13 10.87
C VAL A 324 3.79 -20.51 11.09
N ARG A 325 3.52 -21.79 11.32
CA ARG A 325 2.14 -22.24 11.55
C ARG A 325 1.70 -21.93 12.96
N ARG A 326 2.59 -21.78 13.93
CA ARG A 326 2.21 -21.49 15.31
C ARG A 326 2.38 -20.02 15.62
N ILE A 327 1.50 -19.47 16.44
CA ILE A 327 1.66 -18.09 16.91
C ILE A 327 2.97 -17.95 17.69
N THR A 328 3.41 -19.00 18.38
CA THR A 328 4.67 -19.01 19.13
C THR A 328 5.89 -18.82 18.22
N ASP A 329 5.82 -19.32 16.99
CA ASP A 329 6.89 -19.15 16.00
C ASP A 329 6.95 -17.68 15.58
N GLU A 330 5.78 -17.02 15.49
CA GLU A 330 5.69 -15.59 15.19
C GLU A 330 5.99 -14.71 16.40
N PHE A 331 5.78 -15.15 17.63
CA PHE A 331 6.24 -14.47 18.84
C PHE A 331 7.71 -14.76 19.18
N SER A 332 8.46 -15.34 18.25
CA SER A 332 9.91 -15.54 18.37
C SER A 332 10.69 -14.23 18.29
N PRO A 333 12.00 -14.23 18.64
CA PRO A 333 12.89 -13.08 18.46
C PRO A 333 12.98 -12.55 17.02
N SER A 334 12.63 -13.37 16.03
CA SER A 334 12.51 -12.97 14.61
C SER A 334 11.14 -12.41 14.21
N GLY A 335 10.13 -12.43 15.09
CA GLY A 335 8.78 -11.90 14.84
C GLY A 335 8.32 -10.85 15.87
N TYR A 336 7.15 -11.00 16.49
CA TYR A 336 6.55 -10.05 17.44
C TYR A 336 7.46 -9.69 18.61
N HIS A 337 8.23 -10.65 19.14
CA HIS A 337 9.15 -10.35 20.25
C HIS A 337 10.25 -9.37 19.82
N SER A 338 10.66 -9.38 18.55
CA SER A 338 11.58 -8.36 18.02
C SER A 338 11.02 -6.95 18.17
N PHE A 339 9.72 -6.76 17.85
CA PHE A 339 9.07 -5.46 18.04
C PHE A 339 9.00 -5.12 19.54
N TYR A 340 8.59 -6.06 20.39
CA TYR A 340 8.54 -5.84 21.83
C TYR A 340 9.91 -5.44 22.40
N GLU A 341 10.98 -6.15 22.04
CA GLU A 341 12.33 -5.92 22.55
C GLU A 341 13.03 -4.72 21.94
N ASN A 342 12.77 -4.36 20.68
CA ASN A 342 13.58 -3.34 20.00
C ASN A 342 12.83 -2.02 19.77
N SER A 343 11.50 -2.04 19.78
CA SER A 343 10.70 -0.93 19.26
C SER A 343 9.49 -0.55 20.12
N CYS A 344 9.02 -1.42 21.01
CA CYS A 344 7.89 -1.12 21.88
C CYS A 344 8.32 -0.14 22.99
N PRO A 345 7.75 1.09 23.02
CA PRO A 345 8.15 2.08 24.03
C PRO A 345 7.70 1.68 25.45
N PHE A 346 6.64 0.87 25.58
CA PHE A 346 6.12 0.44 26.88
C PHE A 346 6.94 -0.67 27.56
N ARG A 347 7.98 -1.19 26.92
CA ARG A 347 8.93 -2.11 27.58
C ARG A 347 9.85 -1.37 28.56
N LEU A 348 10.01 -0.06 28.38
CA LEU A 348 10.95 0.75 29.14
C LEU A 348 10.39 1.02 30.54
N GLN A 349 11.23 0.87 31.57
CA GLN A 349 10.86 1.16 32.97
C GLN A 349 11.02 2.67 33.33
N GLY A 350 11.13 3.53 32.33
CA GLY A 350 11.34 4.97 32.46
C GLY A 350 11.46 5.62 31.09
N ILE A 351 11.89 6.89 31.05
CA ILE A 351 12.05 7.64 29.79
C ILE A 351 13.52 8.06 29.65
N PRO A 352 14.37 7.21 29.05
CA PRO A 352 15.82 7.40 29.09
C PRO A 352 16.32 8.46 28.09
N SER A 353 15.53 8.83 27.10
CA SER A 353 15.89 9.85 26.10
C SER A 353 14.70 10.71 25.68
N ASN A 354 14.98 11.87 25.06
CA ASN A 354 13.95 12.70 24.44
C ASN A 354 13.24 11.98 23.29
N GLU A 355 13.95 11.11 22.55
CA GLU A 355 13.35 10.30 21.49
C GLU A 355 12.29 9.34 22.07
N ASP A 356 12.58 8.74 23.23
CA ASP A 356 11.62 7.87 23.92
C ASP A 356 10.41 8.64 24.45
N GLN A 357 10.56 9.92 24.86
CA GLN A 357 9.41 10.77 25.20
C GLN A 357 8.43 10.86 24.02
N PHE A 358 8.93 11.13 22.82
CA PHE A 358 8.09 11.23 21.62
C PHE A 358 7.50 9.87 21.21
N LYS A 359 8.27 8.78 21.30
CA LYS A 359 7.76 7.42 21.01
C LYS A 359 6.65 7.00 21.98
N ILE A 360 6.82 7.26 23.28
CA ILE A 360 5.79 6.96 24.29
C ILE A 360 4.56 7.81 24.06
N ALA A 361 4.70 9.13 23.88
CA ALA A 361 3.58 10.02 23.61
C ALA A 361 2.81 9.61 22.35
N HIS A 362 3.55 9.28 21.28
CA HIS A 362 2.99 8.76 20.05
C HIS A 362 2.22 7.45 20.29
N ALA A 363 2.78 6.50 21.05
CA ALA A 363 2.12 5.23 21.36
C ALA A 363 0.85 5.41 22.22
N LEU A 364 0.83 6.40 23.11
CA LEU A 364 -0.36 6.74 23.91
C LEU A 364 -1.45 7.38 23.05
N GLN A 365 -1.08 8.20 22.05
CA GLN A 365 -2.03 8.89 21.18
C GLN A 365 -2.62 8.01 20.09
N TYR A 366 -1.78 7.24 19.39
CA TYR A 366 -2.15 6.49 18.19
C TYR A 366 -2.15 4.97 18.40
N GLY A 367 -1.93 4.52 19.63
CA GLY A 367 -1.61 3.12 19.89
C GLY A 367 -0.32 2.72 19.16
N CYS A 368 -0.24 1.45 18.79
CA CYS A 368 0.92 0.90 18.08
C CYS A 368 0.79 0.95 16.55
N VAL A 369 -0.23 1.62 15.98
CA VAL A 369 -0.53 1.63 14.53
C VAL A 369 0.71 1.95 13.69
N TYR A 370 1.40 3.05 13.98
CA TYR A 370 2.56 3.46 13.19
C TYR A 370 3.89 2.84 13.64
N LEU A 371 3.95 2.32 14.88
CA LEU A 371 5.18 1.76 15.46
C LEU A 371 5.39 0.27 15.17
N LYS A 372 4.31 -0.49 14.91
CA LYS A 372 4.39 -1.89 14.48
C LYS A 372 5.29 -2.04 13.24
N ASN A 373 5.87 -3.21 13.03
CA ASN A 373 6.55 -3.48 11.75
C ASN A 373 5.52 -3.70 10.61
N LYS A 374 5.97 -3.58 9.36
CA LYS A 374 5.14 -3.65 8.15
C LYS A 374 4.19 -4.87 8.10
N PRO A 375 4.66 -6.13 8.29
CA PRO A 375 3.79 -7.30 8.27
C PRO A 375 2.59 -7.17 9.23
N LEU A 376 2.85 -6.71 10.46
CA LEU A 376 1.82 -6.60 11.49
C LEU A 376 0.75 -5.57 11.16
N LYS A 377 1.15 -4.43 10.58
CA LYS A 377 0.21 -3.41 10.14
C LYS A 377 -0.70 -3.97 9.04
N ILE A 378 -0.11 -4.63 8.05
CA ILE A 378 -0.82 -5.06 6.85
C ILE A 378 -1.71 -6.28 7.12
N TYR A 379 -1.19 -7.35 7.73
CA TYR A 379 -2.00 -8.53 8.03
C TYR A 379 -3.12 -8.21 9.02
N GLY A 380 -2.83 -7.47 10.08
CA GLY A 380 -3.85 -7.06 11.05
C GLY A 380 -4.89 -6.08 10.48
N TYR A 381 -4.56 -5.32 9.44
CA TYR A 381 -5.53 -4.43 8.77
C TYR A 381 -6.42 -5.21 7.79
N PHE A 382 -5.83 -6.08 6.97
CA PHE A 382 -6.58 -6.73 5.89
C PHE A 382 -7.24 -8.05 6.27
N SER A 383 -6.85 -8.72 7.35
CA SER A 383 -7.49 -9.97 7.76
C SER A 383 -8.72 -9.72 8.66
N ASP A 384 -9.80 -10.46 8.46
CA ASP A 384 -10.85 -10.62 9.48
C ASP A 384 -10.38 -11.62 10.55
N LEU A 385 -9.69 -12.68 10.11
CA LEU A 385 -9.11 -13.70 10.96
C LEU A 385 -7.68 -14.04 10.53
N ILE A 386 -6.80 -14.27 11.50
CA ILE A 386 -5.51 -14.92 11.29
C ILE A 386 -5.52 -16.24 12.04
N VAL A 387 -5.32 -17.34 11.32
CA VAL A 387 -5.38 -18.69 11.86
C VAL A 387 -3.99 -19.32 11.88
N PHE A 388 -3.52 -19.63 13.08
CA PHE A 388 -2.35 -20.45 13.36
C PHE A 388 -2.80 -21.85 13.80
N GLU A 389 -1.89 -22.83 13.76
CA GLU A 389 -2.09 -24.17 14.30
C GLU A 389 -2.50 -24.12 15.77
N ASP A 390 -1.95 -23.21 16.58
CA ASP A 390 -2.24 -23.18 18.02
C ASP A 390 -3.10 -21.99 18.48
N SER A 391 -3.48 -21.09 17.58
CA SER A 391 -4.18 -19.84 17.93
C SER A 391 -5.04 -19.26 16.81
N LEU A 392 -6.10 -18.55 17.20
CA LEU A 392 -6.98 -17.80 16.32
C LEU A 392 -7.00 -16.34 16.77
N LEU A 393 -6.64 -15.43 15.86
CA LEU A 393 -6.73 -13.98 16.08
C LEU A 393 -7.91 -13.41 15.29
N VAL A 394 -8.60 -12.44 15.88
CA VAL A 394 -9.81 -11.79 15.35
C VAL A 394 -9.57 -10.30 15.28
N PHE A 395 -9.95 -9.67 14.17
CA PHE A 395 -9.76 -8.24 13.90
C PHE A 395 -11.08 -7.57 13.58
#